data_AF-J4I8M6-F1
#
_entry.id   AF-J4I8M6-F1
#
_cell.length_a   1.000
_cell.length_b   1.000
_cell.length_c   1.000
_cell.angle_alpha   90.00
_cell.angle_beta   90.00
_cell.angle_gamma   90.00
#
_symmetry.space_group_name_H-M   'P 1'
#
loop_
_entity.id
_entity.type
_entity.pdbx_description
1 polymer ?
#
loop_
_entity_poly.entity_id
_entity_poly.type
_entity_poly.pdbx_seq_one_letter_code
_entity_poly.pdbx_strand_id
1 'polypeptide(L)'
;MHNAWDAHYRQVNVLRFTQDGSALLTGSEDSGVSVWSVSRLLDDDLQNELPTPYCTFSDHTLPVTDIVCGVGPFPLCRALTSSLDHSVKLWDLSSKSLLTTFYFPKPVSCLAWDITERLFFAASADGSIHQVNMFRQREDKFGSAALEAVGGAGMNDVVRIDIQDTRTAKKRLISTGDPVSAITISLTSSLLLVGTETGLIQIYDIASHQLLRTVSTHKGLLITHLATMLRPPDLVGHATLSLTVGTETKELPGRPVVPFQRIRDAKARDAHEVSIMLHSRDPADTEVFFSYPADELNHDHAFFVRSETDKGSVGVSLQSRVVELESEVSKLREQLGKAKGINDVMWEKVVKQMVEEGKQKTPEQEMGDPEADDSGRRRKRGRV
;
A
#
# COMPACT_ATOMS: atom_id res chain seq x y z
N MET A 1 -29.48 23.92 3.15
CA MET A 1 -28.04 23.87 2.80
C MET A 1 -27.70 22.43 2.46
N HIS A 2 -26.97 22.22 1.37
CA HIS A 2 -27.14 21.11 0.43
C HIS A 2 -26.91 19.69 1.00
N ASN A 3 -27.93 18.82 0.91
CA ASN A 3 -27.80 17.36 1.11
C ASN A 3 -27.13 16.64 -0.06
N ALA A 4 -27.10 17.31 -1.21
CA ALA A 4 -26.54 16.84 -2.46
C ALA A 4 -25.92 18.05 -3.16
N TRP A 5 -24.70 17.87 -3.64
CA TRP A 5 -24.03 18.83 -4.50
C TRP A 5 -23.82 18.18 -5.87
N ASP A 6 -23.74 19.01 -6.90
CA ASP A 6 -23.47 18.55 -8.24
C ASP A 6 -21.98 18.20 -8.34
N ALA A 7 -21.67 16.92 -8.12
CA ALA A 7 -20.32 16.39 -8.21
C ALA A 7 -19.81 16.27 -9.66
N HIS A 8 -20.74 15.99 -10.59
CA HIS A 8 -20.48 15.75 -12.01
C HIS A 8 -21.60 16.36 -12.87
N TYR A 9 -21.34 16.55 -14.17
CA TYR A 9 -22.34 17.14 -15.08
C TYR A 9 -23.35 16.11 -15.62
N ARG A 10 -23.01 14.82 -15.55
CA ARG A 10 -23.88 13.70 -15.95
C ARG A 10 -24.05 12.71 -14.80
N GLN A 11 -24.77 11.62 -15.07
CA GLN A 11 -24.98 10.56 -14.08
C GLN A 11 -23.66 9.95 -13.59
N VAL A 12 -23.63 9.64 -12.30
CA VAL A 12 -22.52 8.91 -11.67
C VAL A 12 -22.77 7.42 -11.85
N ASN A 13 -21.88 6.76 -12.59
CA ASN A 13 -21.99 5.33 -12.87
C ASN A 13 -21.41 4.48 -11.73
N VAL A 14 -20.32 4.96 -11.11
CA VAL A 14 -19.51 4.15 -10.19
C VAL A 14 -19.08 4.97 -8.99
N LEU A 15 -19.16 4.35 -7.81
CA LEU A 15 -18.66 4.88 -6.55
C LEU A 15 -17.77 3.83 -5.90
N ARG A 16 -16.56 4.20 -5.49
CA ARG A 16 -15.67 3.29 -4.74
C ARG A 16 -14.90 4.01 -3.66
N PHE A 17 -14.91 3.46 -2.46
CA PHE A 17 -14.06 3.91 -1.37
C PHE A 17 -12.65 3.32 -1.50
N THR A 18 -11.67 4.07 -1.03
CA THR A 18 -10.35 3.53 -0.73
C THR A 18 -10.44 2.49 0.40
N GLN A 19 -9.44 1.61 0.51
CA GLN A 19 -9.47 0.51 1.50
C GLN A 19 -9.53 1.01 2.95
N ASP A 20 -8.98 2.19 3.22
CA ASP A 20 -9.02 2.87 4.51
C ASP A 20 -10.31 3.70 4.73
N GLY A 21 -11.17 3.83 3.72
CA GLY A 21 -12.40 4.61 3.76
C GLY A 21 -12.20 6.13 3.85
N SER A 22 -10.97 6.61 3.70
CA SER A 22 -10.64 8.04 3.87
C SER A 22 -10.86 8.87 2.62
N ALA A 23 -10.95 8.24 1.44
CA ALA A 23 -11.31 8.89 0.19
C ALA A 23 -12.39 8.12 -0.58
N LEU A 24 -13.21 8.88 -1.31
CA LEU A 24 -14.27 8.38 -2.17
C LEU A 24 -13.96 8.75 -3.62
N LEU A 25 -13.92 7.77 -4.51
CA LEU A 25 -13.77 7.96 -5.94
C LEU A 25 -15.14 7.85 -6.60
N THR A 26 -15.40 8.76 -7.53
CA THR A 26 -16.67 8.88 -8.24
C THR A 26 -16.40 8.93 -9.75
N GLY A 27 -16.99 8.01 -10.50
CA GLY A 27 -16.85 7.92 -11.95
C GLY A 27 -18.16 8.26 -12.64
N SER A 28 -18.09 9.14 -13.62
CA SER A 28 -19.27 9.69 -14.28
C SER A 28 -19.31 9.37 -15.77
N GLU A 29 -20.50 9.53 -16.34
CA GLU A 29 -20.70 9.44 -17.79
C GLU A 29 -20.08 10.63 -18.55
N ASP A 30 -19.74 11.72 -17.87
CA ASP A 30 -19.02 12.87 -18.45
C ASP A 30 -17.51 12.63 -18.65
N SER A 31 -17.06 11.37 -18.57
CA SER A 31 -15.66 10.90 -18.62
C SER A 31 -14.76 11.42 -17.49
N GLY A 32 -15.31 12.16 -16.53
CA GLY A 32 -14.63 12.63 -15.34
C GLY A 32 -14.59 11.57 -14.23
N VAL A 33 -13.45 11.48 -13.56
CA VAL A 33 -13.31 10.79 -12.28
C VAL A 33 -12.91 11.81 -11.22
N SER A 34 -13.75 12.01 -10.21
CA SER A 34 -13.46 12.92 -9.10
C SER A 34 -13.15 12.15 -7.84
N VAL A 35 -12.08 12.57 -7.15
CA VAL A 35 -11.60 12.00 -5.90
C VAL A 35 -11.94 12.97 -4.77
N TRP A 36 -12.63 12.48 -3.75
CA TRP A 36 -13.09 13.27 -2.63
C TRP A 36 -12.45 12.78 -1.35
N SER A 37 -11.91 13.69 -0.55
CA SER A 37 -11.44 13.34 0.79
C SER A 37 -12.63 13.31 1.74
N VAL A 38 -12.89 12.16 2.37
CA VAL A 38 -14.04 11.96 3.25
C VAL A 38 -13.94 12.85 4.48
N SER A 39 -12.74 13.06 5.03
CA SER A 39 -12.53 13.98 6.15
C SER A 39 -12.96 15.41 5.81
N ARG A 40 -12.61 15.90 4.61
CA ARG A 40 -13.02 17.24 4.14
C ARG A 40 -14.51 17.33 3.83
N LEU A 41 -15.13 16.23 3.38
CA LEU A 41 -16.57 16.16 3.15
C LEU A 41 -17.39 16.17 4.44
N LEU A 42 -16.84 15.60 5.51
CA LEU A 42 -17.49 15.50 6.81
C LEU A 42 -17.20 16.71 7.71
N ASP A 43 -16.17 17.49 7.41
CA ASP A 43 -15.76 18.66 8.20
C ASP A 43 -16.93 19.65 8.35
N ASP A 44 -17.20 20.02 9.60
CA ASP A 44 -18.34 20.82 10.02
C ASP A 44 -18.20 22.29 9.60
N ASP A 45 -16.97 22.80 9.59
CA ASP A 45 -16.66 24.20 9.29
C ASP A 45 -16.79 24.53 7.79
N LEU A 46 -16.55 23.53 6.93
CA LEU A 46 -16.57 23.67 5.47
C LEU A 46 -17.94 23.36 4.84
N GLN A 47 -18.98 23.06 5.63
CA GLN A 47 -20.26 22.58 5.09
C GLN A 47 -21.13 23.63 4.39
N ASN A 48 -20.85 24.91 4.63
CA ASN A 48 -21.52 26.00 3.92
C ASN A 48 -20.86 26.30 2.56
N GLU A 49 -19.68 25.74 2.31
CA GLU A 49 -18.98 25.85 1.04
C GLU A 49 -19.27 24.62 0.17
N LEU A 50 -19.21 24.81 -1.16
CA LEU A 50 -19.31 23.70 -2.10
C LEU A 50 -18.09 22.79 -1.91
N PRO A 51 -18.28 21.47 -1.71
CA PRO A 51 -17.17 20.55 -1.59
C PRO A 51 -16.25 20.64 -2.81
N THR A 52 -14.96 20.84 -2.58
CA THR A 52 -13.94 20.81 -3.63
C THR A 52 -13.31 19.44 -3.69
N PRO A 53 -13.25 18.77 -4.86
CA PRO A 53 -12.58 17.50 -5.00
C PRO A 53 -11.07 17.66 -4.75
N TYR A 54 -10.43 16.61 -4.24
CA TYR A 54 -8.98 16.57 -4.02
C TYR A 54 -8.21 16.55 -5.36
N CYS A 55 -8.74 15.82 -6.34
CA CYS A 55 -8.34 15.87 -7.74
C CYS A 55 -9.49 15.40 -8.64
N THR A 56 -9.44 15.84 -9.89
CA THR A 56 -10.33 15.38 -10.96
C THR A 56 -9.46 14.88 -12.11
N PHE A 57 -9.71 13.66 -12.57
CA PHE A 57 -9.06 13.05 -13.72
C PHE A 57 -10.01 13.14 -14.92
N SER A 58 -9.55 13.75 -16.00
CA SER A 58 -10.35 14.01 -17.21
C SER A 58 -9.67 13.49 -18.49
N ASP A 59 -8.83 12.46 -18.38
CA ASP A 59 -8.11 11.92 -19.54
C ASP A 59 -8.93 10.90 -20.34
N HIS A 60 -10.06 10.41 -19.81
CA HIS A 60 -10.94 9.52 -20.55
C HIS A 60 -11.76 10.30 -21.57
N THR A 61 -12.01 9.66 -22.72
CA THR A 61 -12.78 10.29 -23.81
C THR A 61 -14.25 9.87 -23.84
N LEU A 62 -14.58 8.76 -23.18
CA LEU A 62 -15.92 8.19 -23.09
C LEU A 62 -16.28 7.88 -21.63
N PRO A 63 -17.56 7.55 -21.34
CA PRO A 63 -18.04 7.26 -19.99
C PRO A 63 -17.18 6.26 -19.22
N VAL A 64 -16.97 6.55 -17.94
CA VAL A 64 -16.28 5.64 -17.02
C VAL A 64 -17.22 4.50 -16.64
N THR A 65 -16.74 3.27 -16.77
CA THR A 65 -17.53 2.03 -16.57
C THR A 65 -17.30 1.40 -15.21
N ASP A 66 -16.05 1.40 -14.72
CA ASP A 66 -15.67 0.86 -13.40
C ASP A 66 -14.44 1.59 -12.86
N ILE A 67 -14.26 1.55 -11.54
CA ILE A 67 -13.14 2.14 -10.81
C ILE A 67 -12.72 1.11 -9.77
N VAL A 68 -11.42 0.80 -9.63
CA VAL A 68 -10.89 -0.08 -8.59
C VAL A 68 -9.76 0.61 -7.84
N CYS A 69 -9.78 0.59 -6.51
CA CYS A 69 -8.73 1.15 -5.67
C CYS A 69 -7.71 0.07 -5.27
N GLY A 70 -6.44 0.46 -5.27
CA GLY A 70 -5.32 -0.38 -4.87
C GLY A 70 -5.14 -0.43 -3.36
N VAL A 71 -4.01 -1.00 -2.95
CA VAL A 71 -3.63 -1.07 -1.53
C VAL A 71 -2.91 0.20 -1.11
N GLY A 72 -3.19 0.61 0.12
CA GLY A 72 -2.48 1.69 0.78
C GLY A 72 -3.42 2.72 1.38
N PRO A 73 -2.93 3.51 2.34
CA PRO A 73 -3.69 4.64 2.86
C PRO A 73 -3.76 5.75 1.81
N PHE A 74 -4.85 6.49 1.79
CA PHE A 74 -4.91 7.73 1.03
C PHE A 74 -3.91 8.75 1.61
N PRO A 75 -3.16 9.51 0.79
CA PRO A 75 -3.23 9.59 -0.67
C PRO A 75 -2.23 8.67 -1.42
N LEU A 76 -1.49 7.79 -0.73
CA LEU A 76 -0.45 6.94 -1.34
C LEU A 76 -0.99 5.78 -2.18
N CYS A 77 -2.29 5.53 -2.11
CA CYS A 77 -2.95 4.49 -2.88
C CYS A 77 -3.03 4.82 -4.38
N ARG A 78 -3.09 3.77 -5.20
CA ARG A 78 -3.31 3.86 -6.64
C ARG A 78 -4.76 3.57 -7.00
N ALA A 79 -5.18 3.99 -8.19
CA ALA A 79 -6.52 3.71 -8.70
C ALA A 79 -6.47 3.25 -10.16
N LEU A 80 -7.28 2.26 -10.50
CA LEU A 80 -7.55 1.85 -11.88
C LEU A 80 -8.93 2.35 -12.28
N THR A 81 -9.04 2.93 -13.46
CA THR A 81 -10.32 3.36 -14.04
C THR A 81 -10.49 2.74 -15.41
N SER A 82 -11.66 2.17 -15.70
CA SER A 82 -12.02 1.69 -17.03
C SER A 82 -13.03 2.61 -17.68
N SER A 83 -12.95 2.70 -19.01
CA SER A 83 -13.89 3.48 -19.79
C SER A 83 -14.34 2.71 -21.04
N LEU A 84 -15.46 3.17 -21.59
CA LEU A 84 -15.96 2.73 -22.89
C LEU A 84 -15.05 3.16 -24.06
N ASP A 85 -13.99 3.94 -23.82
CA ASP A 85 -12.94 4.30 -24.80
C ASP A 85 -11.91 3.19 -25.05
N HIS A 86 -12.19 1.98 -24.56
CA HIS A 86 -11.33 0.81 -24.64
C HIS A 86 -10.03 0.97 -23.84
N SER A 87 -9.93 1.99 -22.98
CA SER A 87 -8.77 2.21 -22.14
C SER A 87 -9.05 1.88 -20.68
N VAL A 88 -8.02 1.34 -20.02
CA VAL A 88 -7.92 1.28 -18.57
C VAL A 88 -6.73 2.12 -18.16
N LYS A 89 -6.93 3.07 -17.27
CA LYS A 89 -5.88 4.00 -16.83
C LYS A 89 -5.50 3.69 -15.38
N LEU A 90 -4.19 3.67 -15.12
CA LEU A 90 -3.64 3.58 -13.78
C LEU A 90 -3.22 4.97 -13.31
N TRP A 91 -3.72 5.35 -12.15
CA TRP A 91 -3.51 6.64 -11.53
C TRP A 91 -2.76 6.48 -10.21
N ASP A 92 -1.88 7.42 -9.93
CA ASP A 92 -1.33 7.62 -8.60
C ASP A 92 -2.05 8.79 -7.93
N LEU A 93 -2.71 8.52 -6.81
CA LEU A 93 -3.47 9.55 -6.08
C LEU A 93 -2.54 10.51 -5.32
N SER A 94 -1.29 10.12 -5.07
CA SER A 94 -0.33 10.96 -4.34
C SER A 94 0.22 12.06 -5.23
N SER A 95 0.72 11.68 -6.42
CA SER A 95 1.23 12.60 -7.44
C SER A 95 0.13 13.20 -8.32
N LYS A 96 -1.08 12.66 -8.29
CA LYS A 96 -2.24 13.06 -9.11
C LYS A 96 -1.97 12.92 -10.61
N SER A 97 -1.05 12.03 -10.99
CA SER A 97 -0.68 11.80 -12.38
C SER A 97 -1.18 10.46 -12.90
N LEU A 98 -1.36 10.42 -14.21
CA LEU A 98 -1.52 9.19 -14.96
C LEU A 98 -0.18 8.45 -14.97
N LEU A 99 -0.17 7.20 -14.55
CA LEU A 99 1.02 6.35 -14.62
C LEU A 99 1.06 5.61 -15.96
N THR A 100 -0.02 4.90 -16.30
CA THR A 100 -0.11 4.10 -17.53
C THR A 100 -1.50 4.08 -18.13
N THR A 101 -1.56 3.89 -19.44
CA THR A 101 -2.80 3.62 -20.17
C THR A 101 -2.70 2.26 -20.85
N PHE A 102 -3.64 1.36 -20.53
CA PHE A 102 -3.81 0.06 -21.17
C PHE A 102 -4.92 0.16 -22.22
N TYR A 103 -4.63 -0.21 -23.46
CA TYR A 103 -5.61 -0.28 -24.54
C TYR A 103 -6.03 -1.72 -24.83
N PHE A 104 -7.33 -1.94 -24.88
CA PHE A 104 -7.97 -3.21 -25.18
C PHE A 104 -8.62 -3.19 -26.57
N PRO A 105 -8.79 -4.35 -27.21
CA PRO A 105 -9.47 -4.44 -28.51
C PRO A 105 -10.97 -4.13 -28.40
N LYS A 106 -11.57 -4.35 -27.22
CA LYS A 106 -13.00 -4.19 -26.93
C LYS A 106 -13.20 -3.28 -25.71
N PRO A 107 -14.36 -2.63 -25.58
CA PRO A 107 -14.65 -1.79 -24.43
C PRO A 107 -14.71 -2.62 -23.15
N VAL A 108 -14.12 -2.08 -22.08
CA VAL A 108 -14.05 -2.75 -20.78
C VAL A 108 -15.26 -2.33 -19.94
N SER A 109 -16.05 -3.30 -19.49
CA SER A 109 -17.24 -3.07 -18.65
C SER A 109 -16.91 -3.13 -17.17
N CYS A 110 -16.09 -4.10 -16.74
CA CYS A 110 -15.81 -4.34 -15.33
C CYS A 110 -14.32 -4.62 -15.08
N LEU A 111 -13.85 -4.26 -13.90
CA LEU A 111 -12.47 -4.46 -13.47
C LEU A 111 -12.40 -5.24 -12.15
N ALA A 112 -11.42 -6.12 -12.03
CA ALA A 112 -11.04 -6.72 -10.76
C ALA A 112 -9.53 -6.63 -10.59
N TRP A 113 -9.08 -6.04 -9.48
CA TRP A 113 -7.67 -5.85 -9.20
C TRP A 113 -7.24 -6.73 -8.03
N ASP A 114 -6.09 -7.38 -8.17
CA ASP A 114 -5.47 -8.13 -7.09
C ASP A 114 -5.03 -7.19 -5.96
N ILE A 115 -5.23 -7.65 -4.71
CA ILE A 115 -4.80 -6.97 -3.50
C ILE A 115 -3.27 -6.85 -3.46
N THR A 116 -2.54 -7.79 -4.07
CA THR A 116 -1.07 -7.67 -4.16
C THR A 116 -0.60 -6.74 -5.28
N GLU A 117 -1.53 -6.08 -5.99
CA GLU A 117 -1.30 -5.22 -7.16
C GLU A 117 -0.52 -5.89 -8.31
N ARG A 118 -0.40 -7.22 -8.30
CA ARG A 118 0.40 -7.99 -9.26
C ARG A 118 -0.25 -8.10 -10.63
N LEU A 119 -1.57 -8.24 -10.65
CA LEU A 119 -2.35 -8.45 -11.85
C LEU A 119 -3.72 -7.84 -11.68
N PHE A 120 -4.35 -7.50 -12.79
CA PHE A 120 -5.77 -7.15 -12.82
C PHE A 120 -6.44 -7.86 -13.99
N PHE A 121 -7.76 -8.02 -13.86
CA PHE A 121 -8.62 -8.54 -14.91
C PHE A 121 -9.50 -7.41 -15.44
N ALA A 122 -9.58 -7.32 -16.76
CA ALA A 122 -10.49 -6.45 -17.47
C ALA A 122 -11.50 -7.30 -18.23
N ALA A 123 -12.76 -7.25 -17.81
CA ALA A 123 -13.86 -7.91 -18.48
C ALA A 123 -14.48 -6.96 -19.51
N SER A 124 -14.74 -7.49 -20.70
CA SER A 124 -15.55 -6.84 -21.71
C SER A 124 -16.97 -7.42 -21.69
N ALA A 125 -17.94 -6.63 -22.17
CA ALA A 125 -19.34 -6.99 -22.17
C ALA A 125 -19.65 -8.26 -23.01
N ASP A 126 -18.76 -8.64 -23.92
CA ASP A 126 -18.91 -9.83 -24.77
C ASP A 126 -18.50 -11.16 -24.10
N GLY A 127 -18.06 -11.11 -22.84
CA GLY A 127 -17.60 -12.28 -22.10
C GLY A 127 -16.11 -12.58 -22.22
N SER A 128 -15.34 -11.70 -22.88
CA SER A 128 -13.89 -11.78 -22.94
C SER A 128 -13.25 -11.10 -21.72
N ILE A 129 -12.45 -11.85 -20.97
CA ILE A 129 -11.75 -11.35 -19.79
C ILE A 129 -10.25 -11.42 -20.04
N HIS A 130 -9.60 -10.27 -20.00
CA HIS A 130 -8.17 -10.13 -20.24
C HIS A 130 -7.43 -10.02 -18.91
N GLN A 131 -6.45 -10.90 -18.70
CA GLN A 131 -5.52 -10.78 -17.59
C GLN A 131 -4.32 -9.92 -17.97
N VAL A 132 -4.06 -8.91 -17.16
CA VAL A 132 -2.92 -8.01 -17.31
C VAL A 132 -2.02 -8.13 -16.10
N ASN A 133 -0.75 -8.42 -16.34
CA ASN A 133 0.26 -8.42 -15.29
C ASN A 133 0.85 -7.01 -15.17
N MET A 134 0.94 -6.51 -13.94
CA MET A 134 1.53 -5.22 -13.61
C MET A 134 3.06 -5.26 -13.50
N PHE A 135 3.66 -6.42 -13.77
CA PHE A 135 5.11 -6.60 -13.78
C PHE A 135 5.54 -7.22 -15.11
N ARG A 136 6.58 -6.64 -15.71
CA ARG A 136 7.20 -7.11 -16.95
C ARG A 136 8.63 -7.55 -16.66
N GLN A 137 9.01 -8.70 -17.18
CA GLN A 137 10.40 -9.12 -17.18
C GLN A 137 11.12 -8.41 -18.32
N ARG A 138 12.09 -7.57 -17.98
CA ARG A 138 13.02 -6.95 -18.91
C ARG A 138 14.29 -7.79 -18.93
N GLU A 139 14.61 -8.34 -20.09
CA GLU A 139 15.91 -8.98 -20.31
C GLU A 139 16.91 -7.91 -20.73
N ASP A 140 17.96 -7.75 -19.94
CA ASP A 140 19.09 -6.91 -20.33
C ASP A 140 19.92 -7.59 -21.42
N LYS A 141 20.66 -6.78 -22.18
CA LYS A 141 21.57 -7.26 -23.26
C LYS A 141 22.62 -8.27 -22.79
N PHE A 142 22.81 -8.40 -21.47
CA PHE A 142 23.73 -9.34 -20.81
C PHE A 142 23.04 -10.61 -20.27
N GLY A 143 21.76 -10.84 -20.59
CA GLY A 143 21.02 -12.04 -20.18
C GLY A 143 20.54 -12.04 -18.73
N SER A 144 20.67 -10.92 -18.01
CA SER A 144 20.07 -10.74 -16.70
C SER A 144 18.61 -10.36 -16.86
N ALA A 145 17.71 -11.10 -16.21
CA ALA A 145 16.30 -10.79 -16.17
C ALA A 145 15.98 -9.90 -14.97
N ALA A 146 15.63 -8.64 -15.22
CA ALA A 146 15.12 -7.72 -14.21
C ALA A 146 13.58 -7.68 -14.28
N LEU A 147 12.91 -7.66 -13.13
CA LEU A 147 11.46 -7.46 -13.07
C LEU A 147 11.17 -5.96 -12.91
N GLU A 148 10.45 -5.38 -13.87
CA GLU A 148 10.08 -3.97 -13.88
C GLU A 148 8.57 -3.85 -13.65
N ALA A 149 8.18 -2.96 -12.73
CA ALA A 149 6.77 -2.64 -12.51
C ALA A 149 6.25 -1.76 -13.66
N VAL A 150 5.14 -2.15 -14.26
CA VAL A 150 4.43 -1.38 -15.28
C VAL A 150 3.87 -0.13 -14.61
N GLY A 151 4.33 1.05 -15.02
CA GLY A 151 3.86 2.34 -14.51
C GLY A 151 4.68 3.01 -13.41
N GLY A 152 5.88 2.52 -13.10
CA GLY A 152 6.73 3.10 -12.04
C GLY A 152 7.70 4.22 -12.46
N ALA A 153 7.89 4.45 -13.77
CA ALA A 153 9.00 5.28 -14.27
C ALA A 153 8.66 6.76 -14.53
N GLY A 154 7.45 7.22 -14.18
CA GLY A 154 7.05 8.63 -14.37
C GLY A 154 6.91 9.07 -15.83
N MET A 155 6.97 8.13 -16.79
CA MET A 155 6.57 8.35 -18.17
C MET A 155 5.20 7.70 -18.36
N ASN A 156 4.25 8.43 -18.97
CA ASN A 156 2.93 7.93 -19.35
C ASN A 156 3.08 6.74 -20.32
N ASP A 157 3.25 5.53 -19.79
CA ASP A 157 3.46 4.34 -20.62
C ASP A 157 2.13 3.88 -21.21
N VAL A 158 2.16 3.48 -22.48
CA VAL A 158 0.98 3.07 -23.22
C VAL A 158 1.16 1.61 -23.63
N VAL A 159 0.38 0.74 -22.99
CA VAL A 159 0.44 -0.71 -23.21
C VAL A 159 -0.76 -1.14 -24.05
N ARG A 160 -0.50 -1.69 -25.25
CA ARG A 160 -1.54 -2.26 -26.12
C ARG A 160 -1.57 -3.77 -25.98
N ILE A 161 -2.67 -4.30 -25.46
CA ILE A 161 -2.76 -5.71 -25.06
C ILE A 161 -2.94 -6.66 -26.27
N ASP A 162 -3.37 -6.13 -27.42
CA ASP A 162 -3.54 -6.91 -28.66
C ASP A 162 -2.20 -7.16 -29.40
N ILE A 163 -1.18 -6.34 -29.18
CA ILE A 163 0.02 -6.29 -30.06
C ILE A 163 1.22 -7.04 -29.46
N GLN A 164 1.31 -7.16 -28.13
CA GLN A 164 2.42 -7.87 -27.49
C GLN A 164 2.12 -9.37 -27.40
N ASP A 165 2.56 -10.09 -28.44
CA ASP A 165 2.57 -11.54 -28.60
C ASP A 165 1.20 -12.23 -28.61
N THR A 166 0.65 -12.45 -29.81
CA THR A 166 -0.56 -13.26 -30.06
C THR A 166 -0.58 -14.63 -29.36
N ARG A 167 0.59 -15.21 -29.01
CA ARG A 167 0.68 -16.44 -28.20
C ARG A 167 0.51 -16.21 -26.70
N THR A 168 1.01 -15.11 -26.16
CA THR A 168 0.87 -14.79 -24.73
C THR A 168 -0.48 -14.15 -24.44
N ALA A 169 -0.97 -13.31 -25.36
CA ALA A 169 -2.30 -12.70 -25.30
C ALA A 169 -3.41 -13.77 -25.27
N LYS A 170 -3.33 -14.81 -26.12
CA LYS A 170 -4.27 -15.94 -26.10
C LYS A 170 -4.22 -16.75 -24.79
N LYS A 171 -3.05 -16.86 -24.16
CA LYS A 171 -2.94 -17.51 -22.85
C LYS A 171 -3.56 -16.69 -21.73
N ARG A 172 -3.65 -15.37 -21.88
CA ARG A 172 -4.16 -14.41 -20.89
C ARG A 172 -5.62 -14.02 -21.11
N LEU A 173 -6.31 -14.71 -22.02
CA LEU A 173 -7.69 -14.48 -22.35
C LEU A 173 -8.55 -15.60 -21.78
N ILE A 174 -9.51 -15.26 -20.92
CA ILE A 174 -10.56 -16.15 -20.44
C ILE A 174 -11.82 -15.83 -21.25
N SER A 175 -12.40 -16.83 -21.89
CA SER A 175 -13.67 -16.71 -22.62
C SER A 175 -14.76 -17.43 -21.84
N THR A 176 -15.78 -16.68 -21.43
CA THR A 176 -16.90 -17.19 -20.64
C THR A 176 -18.10 -17.58 -21.51
N GLY A 177 -18.17 -17.06 -22.74
CA GLY A 177 -19.21 -17.36 -23.74
C GLY A 177 -20.53 -16.59 -23.54
N ASP A 178 -20.80 -16.16 -22.31
CA ASP A 178 -21.94 -15.31 -21.94
C ASP A 178 -21.46 -13.89 -21.63
N PRO A 179 -22.31 -12.86 -21.80
CA PRO A 179 -21.96 -11.50 -21.41
C PRO A 179 -21.73 -11.38 -19.91
N VAL A 180 -20.68 -10.65 -19.54
CA VAL A 180 -20.19 -10.52 -18.16
C VAL A 180 -20.66 -9.19 -17.57
N SER A 181 -21.32 -9.29 -16.41
CA SER A 181 -21.91 -8.16 -15.72
C SER A 181 -21.13 -7.73 -14.48
N ALA A 182 -20.42 -8.65 -13.82
CA ALA A 182 -19.61 -8.34 -12.65
C ALA A 182 -18.44 -9.33 -12.54
N ILE A 183 -17.29 -8.85 -12.05
CA ILE A 183 -16.13 -9.70 -11.75
C ILE A 183 -15.54 -9.34 -10.38
N THR A 184 -15.00 -10.34 -9.69
CA THR A 184 -14.29 -10.11 -8.42
C THR A 184 -13.24 -11.19 -8.20
N ILE A 185 -12.17 -10.86 -7.48
CA ILE A 185 -11.10 -11.80 -7.14
C ILE A 185 -11.30 -12.24 -5.69
N SER A 186 -10.96 -13.50 -5.40
CA SER A 186 -10.88 -13.99 -4.02
C SER A 186 -9.81 -13.25 -3.22
N LEU A 187 -9.98 -13.10 -1.91
CA LEU A 187 -8.95 -12.49 -1.05
C LEU A 187 -7.56 -13.17 -1.14
N THR A 188 -7.52 -14.47 -1.42
CA THR A 188 -6.28 -15.25 -1.59
C THR A 188 -5.67 -15.10 -2.99
N SER A 189 -6.29 -14.32 -3.87
CA SER A 189 -5.84 -14.06 -5.25
C SER A 189 -5.62 -15.32 -6.10
N SER A 190 -6.34 -16.39 -5.77
CA SER A 190 -6.29 -17.68 -6.46
C SER A 190 -7.48 -17.92 -7.36
N LEU A 191 -8.66 -17.38 -7.01
CA LEU A 191 -9.89 -17.59 -7.75
C LEU A 191 -10.43 -16.28 -8.32
N LEU A 192 -10.93 -16.35 -9.54
CA LEU A 192 -11.69 -15.30 -10.19
C LEU A 192 -13.16 -15.71 -10.23
N LEU A 193 -14.04 -14.86 -9.72
CA LEU A 193 -15.48 -15.02 -9.76
C LEU A 193 -16.05 -14.12 -10.84
N VAL A 194 -16.83 -14.71 -11.73
CA VAL A 194 -17.45 -14.02 -12.85
C VAL A 194 -18.96 -14.20 -12.76
N GLY A 195 -19.68 -13.09 -12.69
CA GLY A 195 -21.14 -13.05 -12.81
C GLY A 195 -21.54 -12.73 -14.24
N THR A 196 -22.38 -13.58 -14.81
CA THR A 196 -22.95 -13.37 -16.14
C THR A 196 -24.33 -12.70 -16.07
N GLU A 197 -24.78 -12.12 -17.18
CA GLU A 197 -26.16 -11.61 -17.29
C GLU A 197 -27.20 -12.76 -17.24
N THR A 198 -26.78 -13.99 -17.55
CA THR A 198 -27.62 -15.20 -17.49
C THR A 198 -27.89 -15.70 -16.07
N GLY A 199 -27.25 -15.09 -15.06
CA GLY A 199 -27.40 -15.46 -13.65
C GLY A 199 -26.54 -16.62 -13.20
N LEU A 200 -25.47 -16.91 -13.95
CA LEU A 200 -24.47 -17.91 -13.60
C LEU A 200 -23.27 -17.23 -12.94
N ILE A 201 -22.81 -17.80 -11.83
CA ILE A 201 -21.53 -17.42 -11.21
C ILE A 201 -20.51 -18.48 -11.60
N GLN A 202 -19.59 -18.12 -12.48
CA GLN A 202 -18.50 -18.97 -12.94
C GLN A 202 -17.25 -18.68 -12.09
N ILE A 203 -16.64 -19.74 -11.56
CA ILE A 203 -15.43 -19.67 -10.73
C ILE A 203 -14.26 -20.22 -11.53
N TYR A 204 -13.31 -19.36 -11.83
CA TYR A 204 -12.09 -19.67 -12.55
C TYR A 204 -10.89 -19.73 -11.61
N ASP A 205 -9.95 -20.63 -11.90
CA ASP A 205 -8.62 -20.60 -11.30
C ASP A 205 -7.73 -19.59 -12.03
N ILE A 206 -7.10 -18.68 -11.30
CA ILE A 206 -6.23 -17.63 -11.86
C ILE A 206 -4.92 -18.21 -12.41
N ALA A 207 -4.42 -19.32 -11.86
CA ALA A 207 -3.16 -19.90 -12.34
C ALA A 207 -3.33 -20.69 -13.65
N SER A 208 -4.39 -21.50 -13.74
CA SER A 208 -4.64 -22.37 -14.90
C SER A 208 -5.64 -21.82 -15.92
N HIS A 209 -6.38 -20.77 -15.59
CA HIS A 209 -7.50 -20.20 -16.36
C HIS A 209 -8.63 -21.19 -16.63
N GLN A 210 -8.69 -22.28 -15.86
CA GLN A 210 -9.72 -23.29 -16.00
C GLN A 210 -10.96 -22.91 -15.19
N LEU A 211 -12.13 -23.22 -15.75
CA LEU A 211 -13.41 -23.14 -15.04
C LEU A 211 -13.47 -24.27 -14.00
N LEU A 212 -13.41 -23.93 -12.73
CA LEU A 212 -13.49 -24.90 -11.63
C LEU A 212 -14.93 -25.28 -11.30
N ARG A 213 -15.81 -24.28 -11.26
CA ARG A 213 -17.19 -24.45 -10.79
C ARG A 213 -18.12 -23.44 -11.44
N THR A 214 -19.34 -23.86 -11.72
CA THR A 214 -20.45 -22.96 -12.06
C THR A 214 -21.53 -23.08 -10.98
N VAL A 215 -21.84 -21.96 -10.32
CA VAL A 215 -22.95 -21.85 -9.38
C VAL A 215 -24.14 -21.27 -10.13
N SER A 216 -25.27 -21.96 -10.06
CA SER A 216 -26.46 -21.63 -10.86
C SER A 216 -27.72 -21.43 -10.01
N THR A 217 -27.55 -20.90 -8.80
CA THR A 217 -28.65 -20.63 -7.86
C THR A 217 -29.59 -19.52 -8.34
N HIS A 218 -29.12 -18.63 -9.21
CA HIS A 218 -29.84 -17.42 -9.65
C HIS A 218 -30.10 -17.38 -11.16
N LYS A 219 -30.34 -18.54 -11.79
CA LYS A 219 -30.62 -18.61 -13.24
C LYS A 219 -31.73 -17.63 -13.66
N GLY A 220 -31.45 -16.80 -14.66
CA GLY A 220 -32.39 -15.83 -15.23
C GLY A 220 -32.42 -14.47 -14.54
N LEU A 221 -31.65 -14.27 -13.47
CA LEU A 221 -31.46 -12.97 -12.82
C LEU A 221 -30.07 -12.43 -13.17
N LEU A 222 -29.99 -11.18 -13.60
CA LEU A 222 -28.71 -10.53 -13.88
C LEU A 222 -27.92 -10.31 -12.58
N ILE A 223 -26.64 -10.68 -12.58
CA ILE A 223 -25.77 -10.49 -11.42
C ILE A 223 -25.25 -9.05 -11.45
N THR A 224 -25.78 -8.18 -10.60
CA THR A 224 -25.39 -6.76 -10.55
C THR A 224 -24.06 -6.52 -9.88
N HIS A 225 -23.77 -7.24 -8.80
CA HIS A 225 -22.58 -7.04 -7.99
C HIS A 225 -22.11 -8.34 -7.36
N LEU A 226 -20.80 -8.51 -7.29
CA LEU A 226 -20.14 -9.69 -6.74
C LEU A 226 -19.01 -9.23 -5.82
N ALA A 227 -18.98 -9.73 -4.59
CA ALA A 227 -17.93 -9.42 -3.63
C ALA A 227 -17.52 -10.69 -2.88
N THR A 228 -16.24 -10.77 -2.54
CA THR A 228 -15.72 -11.78 -1.63
C THR A 228 -15.50 -11.15 -0.26
N MET A 229 -15.82 -11.90 0.79
CA MET A 229 -15.60 -11.48 2.17
C MET A 229 -14.96 -12.62 2.95
N LEU A 230 -14.15 -12.28 3.95
CA LEU A 230 -13.73 -13.26 4.93
C LEU A 230 -14.97 -13.80 5.63
N ARG A 231 -15.01 -15.12 5.83
CA ARG A 231 -16.10 -15.75 6.58
C ARG A 231 -16.18 -15.08 7.95
N PRO A 232 -17.30 -14.42 8.28
CA PRO A 232 -17.40 -13.75 9.57
C PRO A 232 -17.30 -14.78 10.69
N PRO A 233 -16.71 -14.41 11.84
CA PRO A 233 -16.54 -15.32 12.98
C PRO A 233 -17.89 -15.89 13.44
N ASP A 234 -18.99 -15.17 13.27
CA ASP A 234 -20.36 -15.60 13.59
C ASP A 234 -20.80 -16.84 12.78
N LEU A 235 -20.21 -17.07 11.61
CA LEU A 235 -20.44 -18.26 10.81
C LEU A 235 -19.42 -19.37 11.08
N VAL A 236 -18.41 -19.17 11.92
CA VAL A 236 -17.40 -20.17 12.27
C VAL A 236 -17.94 -21.02 13.44
N GLY A 237 -18.77 -22.01 13.13
CA GLY A 237 -19.21 -23.00 14.12
C GLY A 237 -20.55 -23.66 13.81
N HIS A 238 -21.51 -22.94 13.25
CA HIS A 238 -22.84 -23.49 12.96
C HIS A 238 -23.42 -22.91 11.68
N ALA A 239 -23.66 -23.78 10.71
CA ALA A 239 -24.63 -23.52 9.64
C ALA A 239 -25.35 -24.83 9.26
N THR A 240 -25.81 -25.57 10.27
CA THR A 240 -27.12 -26.22 10.19
C THR A 240 -28.05 -25.39 11.04
N LEU A 241 -28.76 -24.44 10.42
CA LEU A 241 -29.95 -23.84 11.03
C LEU A 241 -31.05 -24.91 11.07
N SER A 242 -30.87 -25.96 11.89
CA SER A 242 -32.00 -26.73 12.38
C SER A 242 -32.61 -25.92 13.50
N LEU A 243 -33.83 -25.44 13.25
CA LEU A 243 -34.65 -24.70 14.21
C LEU A 243 -35.09 -25.65 15.34
N THR A 244 -34.16 -26.12 16.16
CA THR A 244 -34.47 -26.86 17.39
C THR A 244 -34.51 -25.85 18.53
N VAL A 245 -35.72 -25.44 18.86
CA VAL A 245 -36.06 -24.69 20.07
C VAL A 245 -35.48 -25.42 21.28
N GLY A 246 -34.48 -24.86 21.96
CA GLY A 246 -34.07 -25.39 23.28
C GLY A 246 -32.62 -25.20 23.73
N THR A 247 -31.70 -24.73 22.91
CA THR A 247 -30.32 -24.44 23.35
C THR A 247 -30.07 -22.93 23.34
N GLU A 248 -29.73 -22.36 24.50
CA GLU A 248 -29.31 -20.97 24.65
C GLU A 248 -28.07 -20.69 23.80
N THR A 249 -28.30 -20.33 22.54
CA THR A 249 -27.30 -19.64 21.74
C THR A 249 -27.12 -18.29 22.41
N LYS A 250 -25.89 -18.00 22.88
CA LYS A 250 -25.47 -16.61 23.13
C LYS A 250 -25.63 -15.86 21.82
N GLU A 251 -26.81 -15.30 21.59
CA GLU A 251 -27.07 -14.41 20.48
C GLU A 251 -26.15 -13.21 20.68
N LEU A 252 -25.11 -13.11 19.85
CA LEU A 252 -24.32 -11.90 19.76
C LEU A 252 -25.30 -10.76 19.43
N PRO A 253 -25.36 -9.70 20.24
CA PRO A 253 -26.32 -8.64 20.01
C PRO A 253 -26.08 -8.04 18.62
N GLY A 254 -27.12 -7.99 17.79
CA GLY A 254 -27.05 -7.33 16.48
C GLY A 254 -26.90 -5.82 16.66
N ARG A 255 -25.99 -5.19 15.92
CA ARG A 255 -25.85 -3.72 15.92
C ARG A 255 -27.16 -3.08 15.44
N PRO A 256 -27.79 -2.17 16.21
CA PRO A 256 -29.02 -1.51 15.76
C PRO A 256 -28.72 -0.63 14.54
N VAL A 257 -29.52 -0.79 13.47
CA VAL A 257 -29.44 0.05 12.26
C VAL A 257 -30.42 1.21 12.42
N VAL A 258 -29.89 2.42 12.55
CA VAL A 258 -30.70 3.64 12.67
C VAL A 258 -31.22 4.04 11.28
N PRO A 259 -32.50 4.43 11.14
CA PRO A 259 -33.03 4.89 9.85
C PRO A 259 -32.31 6.16 9.39
N PHE A 260 -31.98 6.22 8.09
CA PHE A 260 -31.35 7.39 7.50
C PHE A 260 -32.29 8.60 7.51
N GLN A 261 -31.77 9.74 7.94
CA GLN A 261 -32.49 11.01 7.87
C GLN A 261 -32.51 11.53 6.43
N ARG A 262 -33.70 11.92 5.95
CA ARG A 262 -33.86 12.46 4.58
C ARG A 262 -33.45 13.93 4.45
N ILE A 263 -33.47 14.67 5.55
CA ILE A 263 -33.21 16.12 5.61
C ILE A 263 -32.23 16.36 6.76
N ARG A 264 -31.26 17.26 6.58
CA ARG A 264 -30.37 17.70 7.66
C ARG A 264 -31.18 18.38 8.76
N ASP A 265 -31.31 17.72 9.90
CA ASP A 265 -31.78 18.35 11.13
C ASP A 265 -30.58 18.76 11.98
N ALA A 266 -30.40 20.07 12.15
CA ALA A 266 -29.31 20.61 12.96
C ALA A 266 -29.37 20.11 14.42
N LYS A 267 -30.58 19.92 14.96
CA LYS A 267 -30.75 19.46 16.34
C LYS A 267 -30.34 18.00 16.54
N ALA A 268 -30.63 17.14 15.56
CA ALA A 268 -30.23 15.74 15.61
C ALA A 268 -28.72 15.56 15.43
N ARG A 269 -28.07 16.49 14.71
CA ARG A 269 -26.62 16.52 14.57
C ARG A 269 -25.92 17.00 15.83
N ASP A 270 -26.42 18.08 16.45
CA ASP A 270 -25.85 18.60 17.71
C ASP A 270 -25.95 17.56 18.84
N ALA A 271 -26.98 16.70 18.82
CA ALA A 271 -27.11 15.59 19.75
C ALA A 271 -26.03 14.50 19.55
N HIS A 272 -25.53 14.33 18.31
CA HIS A 272 -24.51 13.35 17.90
C HIS A 272 -24.59 11.98 18.60
N GLU A 273 -25.80 11.42 18.69
CA GLU A 273 -26.02 10.13 19.34
C GLU A 273 -25.59 8.99 18.42
N VAL A 274 -24.44 8.38 18.71
CA VAL A 274 -23.91 7.24 17.95
C VAL A 274 -23.93 5.99 18.81
N SER A 275 -24.69 4.97 18.40
CA SER A 275 -24.67 3.66 19.04
C SER A 275 -23.40 2.90 18.64
N ILE A 276 -22.52 2.66 19.60
CA ILE A 276 -21.30 1.86 19.43
C ILE A 276 -21.42 0.61 20.28
N MET A 277 -21.19 -0.55 19.66
CA MET A 277 -21.05 -1.81 20.37
C MET A 277 -19.58 -2.00 20.70
N LEU A 278 -19.25 -2.00 21.99
CA LEU A 278 -17.93 -2.36 22.45
C LEU A 278 -17.83 -3.89 22.50
N HIS A 279 -16.73 -4.44 22.01
CA HIS A 279 -16.46 -5.86 22.16
C HIS A 279 -16.31 -6.17 23.66
N SER A 280 -17.06 -7.14 24.18
CA SER A 280 -16.84 -7.57 25.56
C SER A 280 -15.49 -8.25 25.63
N ARG A 281 -14.51 -7.61 26.27
CA ARG A 281 -13.23 -8.25 26.59
C ARG A 281 -13.52 -9.31 27.67
N ASP A 282 -12.96 -10.51 27.52
CA ASP A 282 -13.13 -11.54 28.54
C ASP A 282 -12.57 -11.03 29.87
N PRO A 283 -13.31 -11.16 30.99
CA PRO A 283 -12.87 -10.64 32.29
C PRO A 283 -11.55 -11.26 32.76
N ALA A 284 -11.21 -12.46 32.27
CA ALA A 284 -9.95 -13.15 32.57
C ALA A 284 -8.70 -12.37 32.12
N ASP A 285 -8.75 -11.63 31.00
CA ASP A 285 -7.62 -10.81 30.53
C ASP A 285 -7.35 -9.60 31.44
N THR A 286 -8.34 -9.20 32.23
CA THR A 286 -8.25 -8.03 33.11
C THR A 286 -7.62 -8.42 34.45
N GLU A 287 -7.88 -9.62 34.96
CA GLU A 287 -7.32 -10.10 36.23
C GLU A 287 -5.80 -10.28 36.16
N VAL A 288 -5.24 -10.71 35.02
CA VAL A 288 -3.79 -10.90 34.84
C VAL A 288 -3.02 -9.58 34.96
N PHE A 289 -3.63 -8.44 34.59
CA PHE A 289 -2.95 -7.13 34.63
C PHE A 289 -2.93 -6.51 36.03
N PHE A 290 -3.86 -6.89 36.91
CA PHE A 290 -3.94 -6.41 38.29
C PHE A 290 -3.47 -7.44 39.32
N SER A 291 -3.19 -8.67 38.91
CA SER A 291 -2.56 -9.66 39.78
C SER A 291 -1.06 -9.36 39.89
N TYR A 292 -0.66 -8.60 40.92
CA TYR A 292 0.74 -8.48 41.29
C TYR A 292 1.08 -9.62 42.26
N PRO A 293 1.85 -10.65 41.84
CA PRO A 293 2.10 -11.82 42.66
C PRO A 293 2.80 -11.43 43.97
N ALA A 294 2.41 -12.06 45.08
CA ALA A 294 3.01 -11.77 46.39
C ALA A 294 4.53 -11.99 46.39
N ASP A 295 5.04 -12.90 45.55
CA ASP A 295 6.47 -13.17 45.41
C ASP A 295 7.23 -12.02 44.74
N GLU A 296 6.66 -11.36 43.73
CA GLU A 296 7.25 -10.16 43.11
C GLU A 296 7.21 -8.97 44.07
N LEU A 297 6.10 -8.81 44.81
CA LEU A 297 6.00 -7.78 45.85
C LEU A 297 7.04 -7.95 46.94
N ASN A 298 7.26 -9.18 47.39
CA ASN A 298 8.26 -9.48 48.40
C ASN A 298 9.69 -9.27 47.87
N HIS A 299 9.93 -9.55 46.59
CA HIS A 299 11.21 -9.28 45.93
C HIS A 299 11.51 -7.78 45.87
N ASP A 300 10.54 -6.98 45.40
CA ASP A 300 10.69 -5.53 45.29
C ASP A 300 10.78 -4.89 46.68
N HIS A 301 9.97 -5.33 47.64
CA HIS A 301 10.08 -4.88 49.03
C HIS A 301 11.45 -5.20 49.64
N ALA A 302 12.01 -6.40 49.38
CA ALA A 302 13.35 -6.75 49.84
C ALA A 302 14.45 -5.89 49.19
N PHE A 303 14.26 -5.46 47.94
CA PHE A 303 15.16 -4.51 47.28
C PHE A 303 15.15 -3.13 47.98
N PHE A 304 13.96 -2.62 48.33
CA PHE A 304 13.81 -1.30 48.94
C PHE A 304 14.07 -1.26 50.46
N VAL A 305 13.92 -2.38 51.16
CA VAL A 305 14.14 -2.49 52.63
C VAL A 305 15.56 -2.94 52.98
N ARG A 306 16.46 -3.10 52.00
CA ARG A 306 17.90 -3.25 52.27
C ARG A 306 18.41 -2.03 53.04
N SER A 307 18.50 -2.19 54.36
CA SER A 307 19.18 -1.29 55.30
C SER A 307 20.59 -0.98 54.81
N GLU A 308 21.03 0.27 54.95
CA GLU A 308 22.36 0.78 54.58
C GLU A 308 23.56 0.10 55.30
N THR A 309 23.33 -1.02 55.98
CA THR A 309 24.33 -1.76 56.76
C THR A 309 25.21 -2.69 55.93
N ASP A 310 24.99 -2.83 54.61
CA ASP A 310 25.78 -3.72 53.75
C ASP A 310 26.70 -2.99 52.75
N LYS A 311 27.03 -1.71 53.02
CA LYS A 311 27.99 -0.91 52.22
C LYS A 311 29.46 -1.38 52.33
N GLY A 312 29.76 -2.43 53.09
CA GLY A 312 31.12 -2.92 53.32
C GLY A 312 31.71 -3.79 52.19
N SER A 313 30.88 -4.53 51.43
CA SER A 313 31.39 -5.49 50.44
C SER A 313 31.46 -4.95 49.01
N VAL A 314 30.58 -4.00 48.64
CA VAL A 314 30.50 -3.46 47.27
C VAL A 314 31.56 -2.40 47.00
N GLY A 315 32.02 -1.66 48.03
CA GLY A 315 33.09 -0.66 47.88
C GLY A 315 34.39 -1.27 47.36
N VAL A 316 34.83 -2.37 47.99
CA VAL A 316 36.10 -3.04 47.66
C VAL A 316 36.10 -3.60 46.24
N SER A 317 34.97 -4.13 45.76
CA SER A 317 34.82 -4.65 44.39
C SER A 317 34.86 -3.55 43.33
N LEU A 318 34.37 -2.35 43.64
CA LEU A 318 34.41 -1.23 42.70
C LEU A 318 35.80 -0.61 42.65
N GLN A 319 36.49 -0.49 43.78
CA GLN A 319 37.86 0.02 43.82
C GLN A 319 38.86 -0.93 43.15
N SER A 320 38.71 -2.25 43.31
CA SER A 320 39.55 -3.21 42.58
C SER A 320 39.31 -3.13 41.07
N ARG A 321 38.06 -2.93 40.64
CA ARG A 321 37.74 -2.83 39.21
C ARG A 321 38.22 -1.52 38.58
N VAL A 322 38.20 -0.42 39.33
CA VAL A 322 38.76 0.86 38.88
C VAL A 322 40.27 0.74 38.67
N VAL A 323 41.01 0.13 39.60
CA VAL A 323 42.47 -0.07 39.47
C VAL A 323 42.82 -0.98 38.27
N GLU A 324 42.02 -2.04 38.05
CA GLU A 324 42.21 -2.94 36.92
C GLU A 324 41.98 -2.21 35.57
N LEU A 325 40.91 -1.42 35.47
CA LEU A 325 40.61 -0.62 34.28
C LEU A 325 41.66 0.47 34.02
N GLU A 326 42.18 1.12 35.06
CA GLU A 326 43.29 2.07 34.92
C GLU A 326 44.56 1.38 34.39
N SER A 327 44.83 0.15 34.83
CA SER A 327 45.94 -0.66 34.32
C SER A 327 45.74 -1.08 32.85
N GLU A 328 44.52 -1.39 32.43
CA GLU A 328 44.22 -1.70 31.03
C GLU A 328 44.33 -0.47 30.13
N VAL A 329 43.84 0.68 30.59
CA VAL A 329 43.94 1.96 29.85
C VAL A 329 45.41 2.35 29.66
N SER A 330 46.27 2.17 30.67
CA SER A 330 47.70 2.45 30.53
C SER A 330 48.38 1.52 29.51
N LYS A 331 48.07 0.21 29.52
CA LYS A 331 48.59 -0.74 28.53
C LYS A 331 48.12 -0.42 27.11
N LEU A 332 46.85 -0.08 26.94
CA LEU A 332 46.28 0.30 25.63
C LEU A 332 46.92 1.58 25.10
N ARG A 333 47.20 2.56 25.97
CA ARG A 333 47.92 3.79 25.58
C ARG A 333 49.35 3.48 25.13
N GLU A 334 50.05 2.58 25.80
CA GLU A 334 51.40 2.16 25.39
C GLU A 334 51.38 1.44 24.04
N GLN A 335 50.42 0.52 23.83
CA GLN A 335 50.23 -0.16 22.55
C GLN A 335 49.88 0.82 21.42
N LEU A 336 49.02 1.80 21.67
CA LEU A 336 48.69 2.84 20.70
C LEU A 336 49.90 3.72 20.37
N GLY A 337 50.77 4.01 21.36
CA GLY A 337 52.04 4.70 21.14
C GLY A 337 52.98 3.90 20.24
N LYS A 338 53.13 2.58 20.49
CA LYS A 338 53.91 1.68 19.63
C LYS A 338 53.34 1.61 18.22
N ALA A 339 52.02 1.49 18.08
CA ALA A 339 51.34 1.46 16.79
C ALA A 339 51.52 2.77 16.02
N LYS A 340 51.44 3.94 16.69
CA LYS A 340 51.74 5.23 16.08
C LYS A 340 53.19 5.32 15.61
N GLY A 341 54.16 4.92 16.44
CA GLY A 341 55.57 4.92 16.03
C GLY A 341 55.85 4.02 14.83
N ILE A 342 55.22 2.85 14.77
CA ILE A 342 55.31 1.96 13.59
C ILE A 342 54.67 2.62 12.37
N ASN A 343 53.52 3.28 12.54
CA ASN A 343 52.84 3.96 11.44
C ASN A 343 53.65 5.15 10.92
N ASP A 344 54.28 5.93 11.80
CA ASP A 344 55.14 7.05 11.42
C ASP A 344 56.38 6.56 10.65
N VAL A 345 57.00 5.45 11.09
CA VAL A 345 58.14 4.83 10.37
C VAL A 345 57.71 4.24 9.03
N MET A 346 56.53 3.60 8.96
CA MET A 346 55.97 3.13 7.69
C MET A 346 55.67 4.30 6.77
N TRP A 347 55.08 5.37 7.28
CA TRP A 347 54.77 6.56 6.51
C TRP A 347 56.03 7.23 5.98
N GLU A 348 57.08 7.38 6.79
CA GLU A 348 58.38 7.89 6.30
C GLU A 348 58.99 6.99 5.22
N LYS A 349 58.89 5.67 5.36
CA LYS A 349 59.36 4.73 4.33
C LYS A 349 58.56 4.84 3.05
N VAL A 350 57.23 4.91 3.13
CA VAL A 350 56.34 5.07 1.97
C VAL A 350 56.57 6.42 1.29
N VAL A 351 56.73 7.50 2.06
CA VAL A 351 57.05 8.82 1.52
C VAL A 351 58.42 8.82 0.84
N LYS A 352 59.45 8.18 1.42
CA LYS A 352 60.75 8.02 0.76
C LYS A 352 60.63 7.20 -0.54
N GLN A 353 59.88 6.10 -0.52
CA GLN A 353 59.63 5.28 -1.72
C GLN A 353 58.88 6.06 -2.81
N MET A 354 57.85 6.83 -2.45
CA MET A 354 57.13 7.69 -3.42
C MET A 354 57.99 8.83 -3.95
N VAL A 355 58.90 9.39 -3.15
CA VAL A 355 59.87 10.40 -3.61
C VAL A 355 60.93 9.77 -4.53
N GLU A 356 61.34 8.53 -4.29
CA GLU A 356 62.26 7.78 -5.16
C GLU A 356 61.58 7.35 -6.48
N GLU A 357 60.33 6.87 -6.42
CA GLU A 357 59.51 6.53 -7.60
C GLU A 357 59.12 7.78 -8.41
N GLY A 358 58.90 8.92 -7.74
CA GLY A 358 58.68 10.22 -8.38
C GLY A 358 59.91 10.79 -9.06
N LYS A 359 61.13 10.42 -8.64
CA LYS A 359 62.38 10.79 -9.31
C LYS A 359 62.75 9.87 -10.49
N GLN A 360 62.12 8.70 -10.61
CA GLN A 360 62.37 7.75 -11.70
C GLN A 360 61.34 7.84 -12.85
N LYS A 361 60.29 8.67 -12.73
CA LYS A 361 59.32 8.94 -13.79
C LYS A 361 59.34 10.40 -14.27
N THR A 362 60.39 10.75 -15.01
CA THR A 362 60.35 11.80 -16.07
C THR A 362 61.53 11.63 -17.02
N PRO A 363 61.30 11.17 -18.27
CA PRO A 363 62.12 11.50 -19.42
C PRO A 363 61.39 12.47 -20.39
N GLU A 364 62.16 13.44 -20.87
CA GLU A 364 62.13 14.10 -22.20
C GLU A 364 60.81 14.22 -22.98
N GLN A 365 60.31 15.46 -23.20
CA GLN A 365 60.24 16.09 -24.53
C GLN A 365 59.69 17.54 -24.49
N GLU A 366 60.09 18.28 -25.51
CA GLU A 366 60.19 19.73 -25.67
C GLU A 366 58.89 20.48 -26.02
N MET A 367 59.03 21.81 -25.89
CA MET A 367 58.51 22.89 -26.76
C MET A 367 57.13 23.52 -26.48
N GLY A 368 57.19 24.82 -26.17
CA GLY A 368 56.44 25.84 -26.93
C GLY A 368 55.19 26.44 -26.29
N ASP A 369 55.38 27.50 -25.49
CA ASP A 369 54.44 28.58 -25.12
C ASP A 369 53.78 29.27 -26.36
N PRO A 370 52.86 30.26 -26.20
CA PRO A 370 51.73 30.41 -25.27
C PRO A 370 50.47 31.00 -25.97
N GLU A 371 49.35 31.23 -25.26
CA GLU A 371 48.64 32.54 -25.18
C GLU A 371 47.16 32.47 -24.71
N ALA A 372 46.87 33.50 -23.89
CA ALA A 372 45.63 34.29 -23.77
C ALA A 372 44.43 33.79 -22.92
N ASP A 373 44.35 34.41 -21.73
CA ASP A 373 43.24 35.23 -21.21
C ASP A 373 41.79 34.71 -21.27
N ASP A 374 41.11 34.66 -20.12
CA ASP A 374 40.42 35.85 -19.59
C ASP A 374 39.69 35.55 -18.26
N SER A 375 39.71 36.58 -17.43
CA SER A 375 39.06 36.91 -16.17
C SER A 375 37.89 36.08 -15.59
N GLY A 376 38.11 35.59 -14.37
CA GLY A 376 37.72 36.30 -13.13
C GLY A 376 36.24 36.32 -12.70
N ARG A 377 35.96 35.87 -11.46
CA ARG A 377 35.33 36.72 -10.42
C ARG A 377 35.14 36.03 -9.06
N ARG A 378 35.76 36.67 -8.05
CA ARG A 378 35.20 37.10 -6.74
C ARG A 378 34.62 36.06 -5.75
N ARG A 379 35.40 35.83 -4.69
CA ARG A 379 35.18 36.31 -3.30
C ARG A 379 33.73 36.48 -2.80
N LYS A 380 33.37 35.70 -1.77
CA LYS A 380 33.18 36.05 -0.32
C LYS A 380 32.17 35.05 0.26
N ARG A 381 32.56 34.19 1.21
CA ARG A 381 32.61 34.42 2.67
C ARG A 381 31.24 34.78 3.28
N GLY A 382 30.84 33.98 4.28
CA GLY A 382 29.92 34.41 5.33
C GLY A 382 29.36 33.25 6.14
N ARG A 383 30.07 32.84 7.19
CA ARG A 383 29.58 32.00 8.30
C ARG A 383 28.44 32.72 9.03
N VAL A 384 27.35 32.01 9.35
CA VAL A 384 26.73 31.82 10.68
C VAL A 384 25.90 30.55 10.59
#